data_AF-A0A7C5U750-F1
#
_entry.id   AF-A0A7C5U750-F1
#
_cell.length_a   1.000
_cell.length_b   1.000
_cell.length_c   1.000
_cell.angle_alpha   90.00
_cell.angle_beta   90.00
_cell.angle_gamma   90.00
#
_symmetry.space_group_name_H-M   'P 1'
#
loop_
_entity.id
_entity.type
_entity.pdbx_description
1 polymer ?
#
loop_
_entity_poly.entity_id
_entity_poly.type
_entity_poly.pdbx_seq_one_letter_code
_entity_poly.pdbx_strand_id
1 'polypeptide(L)'
;MIRRIIPLGFDSFGVRSMATYIETDDVKVILDPGVSLAPLRYGLEPHYLELQRMDEVWSDIRKYSSEADVLIVTHYHYDHHDPDYPEIYEGKLVLIKDPSENINFSQRRRASYFL
;
A
#
# COMPACT_ATOMS: atom_id res chain seq x y z
N MET A 1 -2.13 -12.52 20.34
CA MET A 1 -3.30 -12.97 19.57
C MET A 1 -3.71 -11.89 18.58
N ILE A 2 -4.39 -12.24 17.48
CA ILE A 2 -4.93 -11.26 16.53
C ILE A 2 -6.21 -10.66 17.14
N ARG A 3 -6.29 -9.33 17.18
CA ARG A 3 -7.45 -8.57 17.65
C ARG A 3 -8.35 -8.11 16.50
N ARG A 4 -7.77 -7.54 15.45
CA ARG A 4 -8.50 -7.02 14.28
C ARG A 4 -7.74 -7.28 12.99
N ILE A 5 -8.50 -7.50 11.92
CA ILE A 5 -8.02 -7.48 10.53
C ILE A 5 -8.98 -6.58 9.77
N ILE A 6 -8.46 -5.53 9.15
CA ILE A 6 -9.24 -4.50 8.47
C ILE A 6 -8.70 -4.35 7.04
N PRO A 7 -9.42 -4.85 6.03
CA PRO A 7 -9.16 -4.54 4.64
C PRO A 7 -9.37 -3.03 4.39
N LEU A 8 -8.36 -2.33 3.88
CA LEU A 8 -8.41 -0.89 3.63
C LEU A 8 -8.64 -0.57 2.15
N GLY A 9 -7.96 -1.29 1.25
CA GLY A 9 -8.06 -1.06 -0.19
C GLY A 9 -7.87 -2.33 -0.99
N PHE A 10 -8.81 -2.61 -1.89
CA PHE A 10 -8.83 -3.78 -2.77
C PHE A 10 -9.59 -3.46 -4.06
N ASP A 11 -9.45 -4.28 -5.10
CA ASP A 11 -10.21 -4.16 -6.35
C ASP A 11 -11.73 -4.06 -6.11
N SER A 12 -12.26 -4.86 -5.16
CA SER A 12 -13.67 -4.82 -4.77
C SER A 12 -14.10 -3.53 -4.06
N PHE A 13 -13.15 -2.67 -3.67
CA PHE A 13 -13.39 -1.39 -3.01
C PHE A 13 -13.38 -0.24 -4.03
N GLY A 14 -13.25 -0.55 -5.33
CA GLY A 14 -13.25 0.43 -6.41
C GLY A 14 -11.88 0.99 -6.77
N VAL A 15 -10.79 0.41 -6.25
CA VAL A 15 -9.40 0.87 -6.45
C VAL A 15 -8.47 -0.31 -6.62
N ARG A 16 -7.28 -0.13 -7.21
CA ARG A 16 -6.24 -1.16 -7.21
C ARG A 16 -5.40 -1.02 -5.96
N SER A 17 -5.44 -2.02 -5.09
CA SER A 17 -4.70 -2.04 -3.82
C SER A 17 -4.71 -3.44 -3.20
N MET A 18 -3.87 -3.65 -2.19
CA MET A 18 -3.92 -4.80 -1.29
C MET A 18 -3.80 -4.36 0.19
N ALA A 19 -4.07 -3.08 0.48
CA ALA A 19 -3.81 -2.51 1.78
C ALA A 19 -4.64 -3.18 2.88
N THR A 20 -3.97 -3.72 3.90
CA THR A 20 -4.63 -4.42 5.02
C THR A 20 -3.98 -4.05 6.34
N TYR A 21 -4.77 -3.59 7.29
CA TYR A 21 -4.32 -3.36 8.66
C TYR A 21 -4.61 -4.59 9.53
N ILE A 22 -3.63 -4.97 10.35
CA ILE A 22 -3.69 -6.09 11.29
C ILE A 22 -3.24 -5.58 12.66
N GLU A 23 -4.07 -5.81 13.67
CA GLU A 23 -3.74 -5.49 15.05
C GLU A 23 -3.65 -6.78 15.86
N THR A 24 -2.51 -6.97 16.53
CA THR A 24 -2.34 -8.02 17.55
C THR A 24 -2.39 -7.40 18.95
N ASP A 25 -2.08 -8.19 19.97
CA ASP A 25 -1.98 -7.69 21.35
C ASP A 25 -0.81 -6.73 21.58
N ASP A 26 0.22 -6.82 20.74
CA ASP A 26 1.55 -6.28 20.96
C ASP A 26 2.16 -5.56 19.74
N VAL A 27 1.62 -5.77 18.54
CA VAL A 27 2.11 -5.15 17.30
C VAL A 27 0.98 -4.80 16.35
N LYS A 28 1.10 -3.64 15.72
CA LYS A 28 0.22 -3.19 14.63
C LYS A 28 0.98 -3.25 13.32
N VAL A 29 0.40 -3.94 12.35
CA VAL A 29 1.02 -4.18 11.04
C VAL A 29 0.11 -3.61 9.96
N ILE A 30 0.69 -2.95 8.97
CA ILE A 30 0.01 -2.66 7.71
C ILE A 30 0.74 -3.34 6.55
N LEU A 31 -0.03 -4.03 5.72
CA LEU A 31 0.45 -4.69 4.50
C LEU A 31 0.14 -3.80 3.31
N ASP A 32 1.10 -3.68 2.40
CA ASP A 32 0.99 -3.03 1.09
C ASP A 32 0.21 -1.71 1.10
N PRO A 33 0.70 -0.69 1.85
CA PRO A 33 0.02 0.59 2.01
C PRO A 33 0.14 1.46 0.75
N GLY A 34 -0.43 1.00 -0.36
CA GLY A 34 -0.53 1.73 -1.62
C GLY A 34 -1.93 1.65 -2.19
N VAL A 35 -2.26 2.60 -3.07
CA VAL A 35 -3.53 2.61 -3.81
C VAL A 35 -3.31 3.28 -5.15
N SER A 36 -3.95 2.77 -6.19
CA SER A 36 -3.93 3.41 -7.51
C SER A 36 -5.23 3.16 -8.27
N LEU A 37 -5.37 3.84 -9.41
CA LEU A 37 -6.36 3.51 -10.42
C LEU A 37 -5.66 3.02 -11.69
N ALA A 38 -6.39 2.33 -12.55
CA ALA A 38 -5.89 2.09 -13.89
C ALA A 38 -5.92 3.43 -14.65
N PRO A 39 -4.85 3.83 -15.37
CA PRO A 39 -4.83 5.10 -16.09
C PRO A 39 -5.91 5.16 -17.16
N LEU A 40 -6.24 4.01 -17.76
CA LEU A 40 -7.36 3.85 -18.67
C LEU A 40 -8.09 2.54 -18.37
N ARG A 41 -9.43 2.58 -18.37
CA ARG A 41 -10.28 1.38 -18.43
C ARG A 41 -11.17 1.48 -19.67
N TYR A 42 -11.05 0.49 -20.55
CA TYR A 42 -11.76 0.48 -21.85
C TYR A 42 -11.51 1.75 -22.69
N GLY A 43 -10.32 2.34 -22.58
CA GLY A 43 -9.95 3.57 -23.29
C GLY A 43 -10.47 4.87 -22.68
N LEU A 44 -11.08 4.81 -21.49
CA LEU A 44 -11.58 5.97 -20.76
C LEU A 44 -10.69 6.26 -19.54
N GLU A 45 -10.47 7.54 -19.27
CA GLU A 45 -9.85 8.00 -18.02
C GLU A 45 -10.73 7.69 -16.80
N PRO A 46 -10.16 7.66 -15.58
CA PRO A 46 -10.94 7.44 -14.38
C PRO A 46 -12.05 8.48 -14.24
N HIS A 47 -13.24 8.02 -13.90
CA HIS A 47 -14.35 8.90 -13.58
C HIS A 47 -14.06 9.66 -12.27
N TYR A 48 -14.62 10.85 -12.09
CA TYR A 48 -14.36 11.67 -10.90
C TYR A 48 -14.68 10.95 -9.58
N LEU A 49 -15.68 10.06 -9.59
CA LEU A 49 -16.02 9.22 -8.44
C LEU A 49 -14.95 8.17 -8.11
N GLU A 50 -14.22 7.65 -9.11
CA GLU A 50 -13.11 6.73 -8.88
C GLU A 50 -11.92 7.48 -8.26
N LEU A 51 -11.65 8.71 -8.72
CA LEU A 51 -10.63 9.59 -8.12
C LEU A 51 -10.97 9.90 -6.66
N GLN A 52 -12.20 10.32 -6.37
CA GLN A 52 -12.65 10.54 -5.01
C GLN A 52 -12.52 9.27 -4.15
N ARG A 53 -12.87 8.11 -4.71
CA ARG A 53 -12.75 6.83 -4.00
C ARG A 53 -11.29 6.48 -3.68
N MET A 54 -10.37 6.76 -4.60
CA MET A 54 -8.93 6.61 -4.38
C MET A 54 -8.45 7.49 -3.23
N ASP A 55 -8.88 8.76 -3.20
CA ASP A 55 -8.52 9.70 -2.12
C ASP A 55 -9.04 9.25 -0.75
N GLU A 56 -10.28 8.75 -0.69
CA GLU A 56 -10.87 8.19 0.52
C GLU A 56 -10.06 6.99 1.04
N VAL A 57 -9.76 6.02 0.16
CA VAL A 57 -8.96 4.84 0.52
C VAL A 57 -7.55 5.26 0.93
N TRP A 58 -6.93 6.20 0.23
CA TRP A 58 -5.62 6.71 0.59
C TRP A 58 -5.60 7.37 1.97
N SER A 59 -6.63 8.15 2.29
CA SER A 59 -6.80 8.74 3.61
C SER A 59 -6.86 7.68 4.71
N ASP A 60 -7.60 6.59 4.50
CA ASP A 60 -7.66 5.47 5.44
C ASP A 60 -6.30 4.77 5.56
N ILE A 61 -5.62 4.48 4.45
CA ILE A 61 -4.29 3.86 4.43
C ILE A 61 -3.30 4.70 5.25
N ARG A 62 -3.24 6.01 5.03
CA ARG A 62 -2.33 6.89 5.79
C ARG A 62 -2.67 6.94 7.27
N LYS A 63 -3.97 7.00 7.61
CA LYS A 63 -4.41 6.95 9.01
C LYS A 63 -3.89 5.69 9.70
N TYR A 64 -4.18 4.51 9.14
CA TYR A 64 -3.73 3.25 9.74
C TYR A 64 -2.22 3.06 9.66
N SER A 65 -1.55 3.58 8.63
CA SER A 65 -0.08 3.59 8.55
C SER A 65 0.52 4.38 9.71
N SER A 66 -0.05 5.53 10.08
CA SER A 66 0.45 6.33 11.20
C SER A 66 0.35 5.62 12.54
N GLU A 67 -0.66 4.76 12.72
CA GLU A 67 -0.87 3.93 13.90
C GLU A 67 -0.03 2.64 13.93
N ALA A 68 0.52 2.21 12.78
CA ALA A 68 1.25 0.93 12.66
C ALA A 68 2.68 1.00 13.23
N ASP A 69 3.15 -0.11 13.79
CA ASP A 69 4.54 -0.30 14.22
C ASP A 69 5.39 -0.90 13.08
N VAL A 70 4.76 -1.71 12.23
CA VAL A 70 5.40 -2.44 11.12
C VAL A 70 4.67 -2.18 9.80
N LEU A 71 5.42 -1.84 8.76
CA LEU A 71 4.94 -1.79 7.37
C LEU A 71 5.54 -2.96 6.60
N ILE A 72 4.73 -3.62 5.80
CA ILE A 72 5.19 -4.71 4.93
C ILE A 72 4.88 -4.35 3.47
N VAL A 73 5.89 -4.38 2.60
CA VAL A 73 5.73 -4.21 1.15
C VAL A 73 6.08 -5.52 0.46
N THR A 74 5.06 -6.25 0.03
CA THR A 74 5.18 -7.56 -0.59
C THR A 74 5.49 -7.48 -2.09
N HIS A 75 5.15 -6.37 -2.75
CA HIS A 75 5.36 -6.11 -4.17
C HIS A 75 5.74 -4.65 -4.43
N TYR A 76 6.57 -4.40 -5.45
CA TYR A 76 7.01 -3.04 -5.80
C TYR A 76 6.13 -2.35 -6.85
N HIS A 77 4.89 -2.77 -7.07
CA HIS A 77 3.95 -2.01 -7.89
C HIS A 77 3.33 -0.87 -7.07
N TYR A 78 2.95 0.23 -7.73
CA TYR A 78 2.50 1.45 -7.02
C TYR A 78 1.09 1.33 -6.40
N ASP A 79 0.37 0.25 -6.69
CA ASP A 79 -0.80 -0.18 -5.93
C ASP A 79 -0.47 -0.82 -4.57
N HIS A 80 0.81 -1.04 -4.26
CA HIS A 80 1.27 -1.63 -2.98
C HIS A 80 2.14 -0.67 -2.16
N HIS A 81 2.68 0.39 -2.77
CA HIS A 81 3.42 1.44 -2.10
C HIS A 81 3.33 2.74 -2.90
N ASP A 82 3.44 3.87 -2.22
CA ASP A 82 3.47 5.18 -2.86
C ASP A 82 4.81 5.90 -2.60
N PRO A 83 5.66 6.11 -3.62
CA PRO A 83 6.95 6.78 -3.46
C PRO A 83 6.82 8.28 -3.19
N ASP A 84 5.66 8.90 -3.42
CA ASP A 84 5.43 10.33 -3.17
C ASP A 84 5.15 10.62 -1.68
N TYR A 85 4.93 9.58 -0.86
CA TYR A 85 4.63 9.69 0.57
C TYR A 85 5.56 8.80 1.43
N PRO A 86 6.89 9.00 1.40
CA PRO A 86 7.82 8.19 2.17
C PRO A 86 7.68 8.37 3.69
N GLU A 87 7.04 9.44 4.16
CA GLU A 87 6.87 9.74 5.57
C GLU A 87 6.05 8.67 6.32
N ILE A 88 5.23 7.88 5.61
CA ILE A 88 4.44 6.81 6.24
C ILE A 88 5.32 5.70 6.83
N TYR A 89 6.57 5.60 6.40
CA TYR A 89 7.56 4.61 6.83
C TYR A 89 8.46 5.10 7.98
N GLU A 90 8.45 6.40 8.28
CA GLU A 90 9.37 7.00 9.25
C GLU A 90 9.18 6.44 10.66
N GLY A 91 10.29 6.06 11.30
CA GLY A 91 10.30 5.56 12.68
C GLY A 91 9.68 4.17 12.87
N LYS A 92 9.41 3.44 11.78
CA LYS A 92 8.73 2.14 11.80
C LYS A 92 9.66 1.03 11.30
N LEU A 93 9.35 -0.21 11.69
CA LEU A 93 10.01 -1.37 11.09
C LEU A 93 9.40 -1.63 9.70
N VAL A 94 10.22 -1.63 8.67
CA VAL A 94 9.77 -1.87 7.29
C VAL A 94 10.31 -3.21 6.81
N LEU A 95 9.41 -4.13 6.46
CA LEU A 95 9.74 -5.42 5.86
C LEU A 95 9.40 -5.36 4.37
N ILE A 96 10.39 -5.46 3.51
CA ILE A 96 10.20 -5.44 2.07
C ILE A 96 10.45 -6.82 1.47
N LYS A 97 9.81 -7.10 0.33
CA LYS A 97 10.21 -8.20 -0.57
C LYS A 97 11.73 -8.15 -0.79
N ASP A 98 12.37 -9.29 -1.01
CA ASP A 98 13.79 -9.29 -1.37
C ASP A 98 14.05 -8.36 -2.58
N PRO A 99 14.95 -7.37 -2.44
CA PRO A 99 15.21 -6.36 -3.48
C PRO A 99 16.21 -6.84 -4.54
N SER A 100 16.61 -8.11 -4.53
CA SER A 100 17.63 -8.68 -5.42
C SER A 100 17.18 -9.97 -6.10
N GLU A 101 16.51 -10.86 -5.37
CA GLU A 101 16.13 -12.20 -5.81
C GLU A 101 14.70 -12.29 -6.33
N ASN A 102 14.48 -13.08 -7.39
CA ASN A 102 13.16 -13.33 -7.98
C ASN A 102 12.37 -12.06 -8.36
N ILE A 103 13.08 -11.04 -8.85
CA ILE A 103 12.51 -9.77 -9.31
C ILE A 103 13.04 -9.33 -10.68
N ASN A 104 12.21 -8.59 -11.41
CA ASN A 104 12.58 -8.00 -12.69
C ASN A 104 13.29 -6.63 -12.51
N PHE A 105 13.74 -6.04 -13.63
CA PHE A 105 14.45 -4.76 -13.62
C PHE A 105 13.59 -3.59 -13.07
N SER A 106 12.30 -3.54 -13.42
CA SER A 106 11.38 -2.49 -12.92
C SER A 106 11.20 -2.59 -11.40
N GLN A 107 11.05 -3.80 -10.90
CA GLN A 107 10.99 -4.07 -9.45
C GLN A 107 12.30 -3.68 -8.76
N ARG A 108 13.48 -4.04 -9.29
CA ARG A 108 14.78 -3.59 -8.75
C ARG A 108 14.88 -2.07 -8.63
N ARG A 109 14.46 -1.34 -9.68
CA ARG A 109 14.46 0.13 -9.68
C ARG A 109 13.51 0.75 -8.66
N ARG A 110 12.42 0.06 -8.32
CA ARG A 110 11.45 0.54 -7.32
C ARG A 110 11.83 0.09 -5.91
N ALA A 111 12.53 -1.03 -5.77
CA ALA A 111 13.08 -1.48 -4.50
C ALA A 111 14.08 -0.49 -3.92
N SER A 112 14.84 0.22 -4.77
CA SER A 112 15.81 1.23 -4.32
C SER A 112 15.21 2.44 -3.62
N TYR A 113 13.88 2.62 -3.59
CA TYR A 113 13.24 3.63 -2.74
C TYR A 113 13.30 3.26 -1.25
N PHE A 114 13.58 1.99 -0.93
CA PHE A 114 13.57 1.45 0.43
C PHE A 114 14.97 1.10 0.98
N LEU A 115 16.03 1.37 0.21
CA LEU A 115 17.43 1.02 0.52
C LEU A 115 18.30 2.28 0.62
#